data_AF-A0A2N4UXR4-F1
#
_entry.id   AF-A0A2N4UXR4-F1
#
_cell.length_a   1.000
_cell.length_b   1.000
_cell.length_c   1.000
_cell.angle_alpha   90.00
_cell.angle_beta   90.00
_cell.angle_gamma   90.00
#
_symmetry.space_group_name_H-M   'P 1'
#
loop_
_entity.id
_entity.type
_entity.pdbx_description
1 polymer ?
#
loop_
_entity_poly.entity_id
_entity_poly.type
_entity_poly.pdbx_seq_one_letter_code
_entity_poly.pdbx_strand_id
1 'polypeptide(L)' 'MSNVPTASSLDNAPAEIKLAVDLICLLEDNDIAPQTVLSALDIVRHDFEKKLQSQPL' A
#
# COMPACT_ATOMS: atom_id res chain seq x y z
N MET A 1 29.70 -17.82 -9.40
CA MET A 1 28.27 -18.21 -9.39
C MET A 1 27.52 -17.14 -8.64
N SER A 2 26.71 -16.37 -9.37
CA SER A 2 25.94 -15.25 -8.87
C SER A 2 24.78 -15.77 -8.03
N ASN A 3 24.76 -15.43 -6.74
CA ASN A 3 23.58 -15.61 -5.92
C ASN A 3 22.92 -14.23 -5.80
N VAL A 4 22.10 -13.87 -6.80
CA VAL A 4 21.23 -12.70 -6.72
C VAL A 4 19.80 -13.20 -6.57
N PRO A 5 19.21 -13.14 -5.37
CA PRO A 5 17.77 -13.31 -5.22
C PRO A 5 17.14 -11.94 -5.02
N THR A 6 16.86 -11.20 -6.10
CA THR A 6 16.10 -9.95 -6.00
C THR A 6 15.02 -9.87 -7.07
N ALA A 7 14.13 -10.87 -7.05
CA ALA A 7 12.80 -10.78 -7.66
C ALA A 7 11.73 -11.54 -6.84
N SER A 8 12.10 -12.40 -5.88
CA SER A 8 11.17 -13.36 -5.25
C SER A 8 10.74 -13.05 -3.81
N SER A 9 11.10 -11.88 -3.25
CA SER A 9 10.73 -11.55 -1.85
C SER A 9 9.37 -10.86 -1.73
N LEU A 10 8.87 -10.20 -2.79
CA LEU A 10 7.55 -9.58 -2.77
C LEU A 10 6.43 -10.60 -3.02
N ASP A 11 6.65 -11.58 -3.89
CA ASP A 11 5.64 -12.60 -4.24
C ASP A 11 5.17 -13.43 -3.04
N ASN A 12 5.98 -13.53 -1.99
CA ASN A 12 5.64 -14.24 -0.76
C ASN A 12 5.26 -13.30 0.41
N ALA A 13 5.23 -11.98 0.18
CA ALA A 13 4.89 -11.02 1.22
C ALA A 13 3.39 -11.06 1.57
N PRO A 14 3.00 -10.70 2.81
CA PRO A 14 1.60 -10.51 3.18
C PRO A 14 0.87 -9.55 2.24
N ALA A 15 -0.44 -9.74 2.08
CA ALA A 15 -1.25 -8.99 1.12
C ALA A 15 -1.20 -7.47 1.36
N GLU A 16 -1.20 -7.05 2.62
CA GLU A 16 -1.07 -5.66 3.05
C GLU A 16 0.28 -5.05 2.67
N ILE A 17 1.35 -5.83 2.69
CA ILE A 17 2.69 -5.37 2.30
C ILE A 17 2.78 -5.20 0.79
N LYS A 18 2.26 -6.17 0.03
CA LYS A 18 2.18 -6.08 -1.45
C LYS A 18 1.39 -4.84 -1.87
N LEU A 19 0.20 -4.66 -1.29
CA LEU A 19 -0.66 -3.51 -1.58
C LEU A 19 0.01 -2.19 -1.24
N ALA A 20 0.73 -2.11 -0.11
CA ALA A 20 1.47 -0.90 0.25
C ALA A 20 2.56 -0.58 -0.78
N VAL A 21 3.30 -1.58 -1.25
CA VAL A 21 4.35 -1.39 -2.27
C VAL A 21 3.75 -0.97 -3.60
N ASP A 22 2.69 -1.63 -4.07
CA ASP A 22 2.01 -1.25 -5.32
C ASP A 22 1.48 0.19 -5.25
N LEU A 23 0.92 0.58 -4.10
CA LEU A 23 0.41 1.92 -3.88
C LEU A 23 1.54 2.97 -3.85
N ILE A 24 2.68 2.66 -3.23
CA ILE A 24 3.84 3.56 -3.24
C ILE A 24 4.34 3.78 -4.67
N CYS A 25 4.55 2.70 -5.44
CA CYS A 25 4.97 2.79 -6.85
C CYS A 25 4.00 3.67 -7.66
N LEU A 26 2.69 3.45 -7.52
CA LEU A 26 1.68 4.25 -8.22
C LEU A 26 1.77 5.75 -7.86
N LEU A 27 1.97 6.08 -6.59
CA LEU A 27 2.02 7.47 -6.13
C LEU A 27 3.30 8.18 -6.55
N GLU A 28 4.43 7.45 -6.56
CA GLU A 28 5.71 7.94 -7.07
C GLU A 28 5.66 8.17 -8.59
N ASP A 29 5.09 7.24 -9.36
CA ASP A 29 4.92 7.37 -10.81
C ASP A 29 4.06 8.57 -11.22
N ASN A 30 3.22 9.08 -10.31
CA ASN A 30 2.38 10.27 -10.51
C ASN A 30 2.97 11.54 -9.87
N ASP A 31 4.22 11.51 -9.38
CA ASP A 31 4.91 12.64 -8.75
C ASP A 31 4.10 13.31 -7.62
N ILE A 32 3.33 12.53 -6.86
CA ILE A 32 2.48 13.07 -5.80
C ILE A 32 3.35 13.45 -4.60
N ALA A 33 3.27 14.72 -4.18
CA ALA A 33 4.02 15.20 -3.02
C ALA A 33 3.71 14.37 -1.75
N PRO A 34 4.72 13.98 -0.95
CA PRO A 34 4.52 13.11 0.22
C PRO A 34 3.48 13.64 1.22
N GLN A 35 3.43 14.94 1.44
CA GLN A 35 2.43 15.58 2.31
C GLN A 35 0.98 15.36 1.83
N THR A 36 0.78 15.36 0.51
CA THR A 36 -0.51 15.09 -0.13
C THR A 36 -0.85 13.60 -0.01
N VAL A 37 0.15 12.72 -0.23
CA VAL A 37 0.00 11.26 -0.03
C VAL A 37 -0.47 10.95 1.38
N LEU A 38 0.22 11.45 2.40
CA LEU A 38 -0.11 11.18 3.80
C LEU A 38 -1.52 11.66 4.16
N SER A 39 -1.89 12.86 3.71
CA SER A 39 -3.24 13.40 3.91
C SER A 39 -4.32 12.53 3.25
N ALA A 40 -4.07 12.03 2.04
CA ALA A 40 -4.98 11.14 1.33
C ALA A 40 -5.08 9.76 2.00
N LEU A 41 -3.96 9.19 2.46
CA LEU A 41 -3.94 7.92 3.18
C LEU A 41 -4.71 7.98 4.50
N ASP A 42 -4.67 9.11 5.20
CA ASP A 42 -5.53 9.33 6.38
C ASP A 42 -7.01 9.28 5.99
N ILE A 43 -7.42 9.93 4.90
CA ILE A 43 -8.82 9.88 4.43
C ILE A 43 -9.22 8.44 4.07
N VAL A 44 -8.38 7.73 3.33
CA VAL A 44 -8.60 6.32 2.96
C VAL A 44 -8.74 5.44 4.19
N ARG A 45 -7.86 5.58 5.19
CA ARG A 45 -7.95 4.84 6.45
C ARG A 45 -9.31 5.04 7.10
N HIS A 46 -9.74 6.29 7.29
CA HIS A 46 -11.02 6.59 7.93
C HIS A 46 -12.22 6.02 7.14
N ASP A 47 -12.16 5.96 5.81
CA ASP A 47 -13.21 5.35 4.99
C ASP A 47 -13.32 3.83 5.24
N PHE A 48 -12.20 3.12 5.29
CA PHE A 48 -12.18 1.69 5.58
C PHE A 48 -12.55 1.37 7.04
N GLU A 49 -12.16 2.20 8.00
CA GLU A 49 -12.61 2.08 9.39
C GLU A 49 -14.14 2.17 9.51
N LYS A 50 -14.76 3.13 8.81
CA LYS A 50 -16.23 3.25 8.74
C LYS A 50 -16.89 2.03 8.10
N LYS A 51 -16.29 1.48 7.05
CA LYS A 51 -16.79 0.25 6.39
C LYS A 51 -16.75 -0.95 7.34
N LEU A 52 -15.69 -1.09 8.14
CA LEU A 52 -15.61 -2.14 9.17
C LEU A 52 -16.68 -1.99 10.25
N GLN A 53 -17.01 -0.75 10.64
CA GLN A 53 -18.08 -0.47 11.60
C GLN A 53 -19.49 -0.68 11.01
N SER A 54 -19.64 -0.54 9.69
CA SER A 54 -20.91 -0.67 8.98
C SER A 54 -21.20 -2.10 8.52
N GLN A 55 -20.29 -3.05 8.77
CA GLN A 55 -20.48 -4.45 8.46
C GLN A 55 -21.51 -5.04 9.46
N PRO A 56 -22.68 -5.53 9.02
CA PRO A 56 -23.58 -6.25 9.92
C PRO A 56 -22.87 -7.50 10.45
N LEU A 57 -23.00 -7.73 11.77
CA LEU A 57 -22.55 -8.94 12.46
C LEU A 57 -23.12 -10.20 11.82
#